data_AF-A0A4T0R2M8-F1
#
_entry.id   AF-A0A4T0R2M8-F1
#
_cell.length_a   1.000
_cell.length_b   1.000
_cell.length_c   1.000
_cell.angle_alpha   90.00
_cell.angle_beta   90.00
_cell.angle_gamma   90.00
#
_symmetry.space_group_name_H-M   'P 1'
#
loop_
_entity.id
_entity.type
_entity.pdbx_description
1 polymer ?
#
loop_
_entity_poly.entity_id
_entity_poly.type
_entity_poly.pdbx_seq_one_letter_code
_entity_poly.pdbx_strand_id
1 'polypeptide(L)'
;MTAGKSIGVLSLQGAFIEHIHRLKQLTDATILQVKTPEDLEKCHALIIPGGESTTISLVAQRSGLLEPLRAFCNNPNKAVWGTCAGMILLSKEATKTMRGGQELFGGMDITVNRNQYGSQIESFQADLQFNCLSTDESFNAIFIRAPILHSYDQDKGIIELASLIDNPIDDKLAPKGNVVALRQFNKMCTSFHPELTQDKRLHEYFLKEIVFKL
;
A
#
# COMPACT_ATOMS: atom_id res chain seq x y z
N MET A 1 -21.63 -5.60 -11.39
CA MET A 1 -22.20 -4.26 -11.11
C MET A 1 -21.25 -3.53 -10.17
N THR A 2 -20.57 -2.49 -10.65
CA THR A 2 -19.64 -1.65 -9.85
C THR A 2 -20.38 -0.59 -9.03
N ALA A 3 -21.58 -0.21 -9.49
CA ALA A 3 -22.49 0.71 -8.80
C ALA A 3 -22.90 0.16 -7.43
N GLY A 4 -22.63 0.93 -6.38
CA GLY A 4 -22.99 0.60 -4.98
C GLY A 4 -21.81 0.30 -4.05
N LYS A 5 -20.58 0.13 -4.56
CA LYS A 5 -19.39 0.07 -3.69
C LYS A 5 -18.83 1.47 -3.44
N SER A 6 -18.28 1.64 -2.25
CA SER A 6 -17.56 2.85 -1.84
C SER A 6 -16.10 2.52 -1.60
N ILE A 7 -15.20 3.34 -2.13
CA ILE A 7 -13.75 3.17 -1.99
C ILE A 7 -13.23 4.39 -1.24
N GLY A 8 -12.70 4.14 -0.05
CA GLY A 8 -12.04 5.15 0.76
C GLY A 8 -10.60 5.38 0.33
N VAL A 9 -10.14 6.62 0.47
CA VAL A 9 -8.71 6.95 0.48
C VAL A 9 -8.43 7.65 1.81
N LEU A 10 -7.53 7.08 2.61
CA LEU A 10 -7.14 7.66 3.90
C LEU A 10 -6.51 9.03 3.66
N SER A 11 -7.04 10.06 4.34
CA SER A 11 -6.71 11.46 4.04
C SER A 11 -6.31 12.23 5.30
N LEU A 12 -5.54 11.57 6.17
CA LEU A 12 -4.94 12.17 7.36
C LEU A 12 -3.68 12.96 7.02
N GLN A 13 -2.88 12.46 6.09
CA GLN A 13 -1.66 13.05 5.54
C GLN A 13 -1.29 12.29 4.26
N GLY A 14 -0.52 12.89 3.35
CA GLY A 14 0.10 12.19 2.22
C GLY A 14 -0.58 12.44 0.87
N ALA A 15 -0.18 11.65 -0.14
CA ALA A 15 -0.55 11.79 -1.55
C ALA A 15 -1.93 11.18 -1.88
N PHE A 16 -2.97 11.55 -1.12
CA PHE A 16 -4.32 10.99 -1.32
C PHE A 16 -5.06 11.59 -2.52
N ILE A 17 -4.72 12.82 -2.94
CA ILE A 17 -5.43 13.53 -4.01
C ILE A 17 -5.21 12.83 -5.35
N GLU A 18 -3.98 12.42 -5.61
CA GLU A 18 -3.56 11.71 -6.81
C GLU A 18 -4.27 10.36 -6.92
N HIS A 19 -4.34 9.60 -5.81
CA HIS A 19 -5.14 8.37 -5.76
C HIS A 19 -6.62 8.62 -6.08
N ILE A 20 -7.24 9.63 -5.47
CA ILE A 20 -8.66 9.98 -5.73
C ILE A 20 -8.87 10.33 -7.20
N HIS A 21 -7.95 11.11 -7.79
CA HIS A 21 -8.02 11.50 -9.20
C HIS A 21 -7.96 10.27 -10.12
N ARG A 22 -7.05 9.32 -9.86
CA ARG A 22 -6.95 8.07 -10.63
C ARG A 22 -8.22 7.23 -10.51
N LEU A 23 -8.75 7.05 -9.30
CA LEU A 23 -9.98 6.27 -9.08
C LEU A 23 -11.19 6.84 -9.83
N LYS A 24 -11.39 8.16 -9.79
CA LYS A 24 -12.49 8.85 -10.49
C LYS A 24 -12.46 8.68 -12.01
N GLN A 25 -11.30 8.33 -12.58
CA GLN A 25 -11.16 8.09 -14.02
C GLN A 25 -11.47 6.63 -14.42
N LEU A 26 -11.54 5.72 -13.45
CA LEU A 26 -11.57 4.28 -13.68
C LEU A 26 -12.89 3.62 -13.26
N THR A 27 -13.69 4.28 -12.44
CA THR A 27 -14.91 3.69 -11.89
C THR A 27 -15.95 4.73 -11.49
N ASP A 28 -17.22 4.35 -11.60
CA ASP A 28 -18.38 5.11 -11.09
C ASP A 28 -18.69 4.80 -9.61
N ALA A 29 -17.86 4.01 -8.93
CA ALA A 29 -17.99 3.76 -7.50
C ALA A 29 -17.81 5.05 -6.68
N THR A 30 -18.44 5.10 -5.51
CA THR A 30 -18.35 6.27 -4.62
C THR A 30 -16.94 6.40 -4.04
N ILE A 31 -16.22 7.47 -4.36
CA ILE A 31 -14.88 7.73 -3.82
C ILE A 31 -14.97 8.66 -2.61
N LEU A 32 -14.49 8.20 -1.45
CA LEU A 32 -14.57 8.91 -0.19
C LEU A 32 -13.18 9.28 0.32
N GLN A 33 -13.02 10.51 0.81
CA GLN A 33 -11.91 10.84 1.70
C GLN A 33 -12.24 10.30 3.09
N VAL A 34 -11.32 9.56 3.69
CA VAL A 34 -11.50 9.01 5.03
C VAL A 34 -10.67 9.83 6.01
N LYS A 35 -11.35 10.54 6.91
CA LYS A 35 -10.74 11.33 8.01
C LYS A 35 -11.27 10.92 9.37
N THR A 36 -12.46 10.33 9.41
CA THR A 36 -13.12 9.91 10.65
C THR A 36 -13.59 8.45 10.59
N PRO A 37 -13.95 7.83 11.73
CA PRO A 37 -14.52 6.48 11.75
C PRO A 37 -15.78 6.35 10.89
N GLU A 38 -16.64 7.38 10.89
CA GLU A 38 -17.90 7.39 10.13
C GLU A 38 -17.66 7.42 8.61
N ASP A 39 -16.54 7.99 8.16
CA ASP A 39 -16.13 7.90 6.77
C ASP A 39 -15.71 6.46 6.43
N LEU A 40 -14.92 5.84 7.32
CA LEU A 40 -14.39 4.50 7.13
C LEU A 40 -15.48 3.43 7.11
N GLU A 41 -16.50 3.56 7.95
CA GLU A 41 -17.64 2.62 8.02
C GLU A 41 -18.39 2.47 6.69
N LYS A 42 -18.46 3.55 5.91
CA LYS A 42 -19.11 3.57 4.59
C LYS A 42 -18.30 2.84 3.51
N CYS A 43 -17.02 2.56 3.78
CA CYS A 43 -16.08 2.06 2.79
C CYS A 43 -16.16 0.52 2.64
N HIS A 44 -16.13 0.05 1.41
CA HIS A 44 -15.95 -1.36 1.05
C HIS A 44 -14.48 -1.71 0.81
N ALA A 45 -13.72 -0.72 0.36
CA ALA A 45 -12.28 -0.80 0.13
C ALA A 45 -11.58 0.45 0.67
N LEU A 46 -10.29 0.35 0.97
CA LEU A 46 -9.49 1.46 1.45
C LEU A 46 -8.12 1.49 0.74
N ILE A 47 -7.72 2.66 0.25
CA ILE A 47 -6.33 2.94 -0.09
C ILE A 47 -5.69 3.74 1.05
N ILE A 48 -4.53 3.27 1.52
CA ILE A 48 -3.66 3.96 2.48
C ILE A 48 -2.50 4.54 1.64
N PRO A 49 -2.47 5.86 1.43
CA PRO A 49 -1.53 6.47 0.50
C PRO A 49 -0.11 6.51 1.06
N GLY A 50 0.84 6.87 0.19
CA GLY A 50 2.17 7.30 0.58
C GLY A 50 2.15 8.60 1.39
N GLY A 51 3.23 8.88 2.12
CA GLY A 51 3.32 10.00 3.05
C GLY A 51 4.37 9.75 4.13
N GLU A 52 4.14 10.26 5.33
CA GLU A 52 4.98 10.00 6.49
C GLU A 52 4.22 9.08 7.47
N SER A 53 4.68 7.82 7.57
CA SER A 53 3.97 6.77 8.28
C SER A 53 3.81 7.06 9.78
N THR A 54 4.78 7.71 10.45
CA THR A 54 4.63 8.06 11.87
C THR A 54 3.56 9.12 12.09
N THR A 55 3.45 10.09 11.19
CA THR A 55 2.46 11.16 11.22
C THR A 55 1.07 10.60 10.96
N ILE A 56 0.91 9.75 9.94
CA ILE A 56 -0.37 9.09 9.66
C ILE A 56 -0.83 8.28 10.88
N SER A 57 0.06 7.49 11.48
CA SER A 57 -0.20 6.68 12.67
C SER A 57 -0.59 7.54 13.88
N LEU A 58 0.18 8.61 14.16
CA LEU A 58 -0.07 9.53 15.28
C LEU A 58 -1.39 10.28 15.12
N VAL A 59 -1.70 10.76 13.91
CA VAL A 59 -2.98 11.44 13.64
C VAL A 59 -4.14 10.45 13.80
N ALA A 60 -4.02 9.22 13.29
CA ALA A 60 -5.05 8.19 13.45
C ALA A 60 -5.31 7.85 14.92
N GLN A 61 -4.25 7.79 15.74
CA GLN A 61 -4.39 7.58 17.18
C GLN A 61 -5.11 8.75 17.85
N ARG A 62 -4.68 9.98 17.58
CA ARG A 62 -5.25 11.21 18.18
C ARG A 62 -6.69 11.46 17.76
N SER A 63 -7.10 10.99 16.57
CA SER A 63 -8.46 11.14 16.06
C SER A 63 -9.38 9.97 16.41
N GLY A 64 -8.92 8.98 17.19
CA GLY A 64 -9.70 7.78 17.50
C GLY A 64 -9.91 6.82 16.33
N LEU A 65 -9.18 7.01 15.22
CA LEU A 65 -9.33 6.25 13.98
C LEU A 65 -8.42 5.00 13.92
N LEU A 66 -7.42 4.89 14.81
CA LEU A 66 -6.45 3.79 14.83
C LEU A 66 -7.12 2.41 14.96
N GLU A 67 -7.96 2.20 15.97
CA GLU A 67 -8.63 0.91 16.18
C GLU A 67 -9.64 0.57 15.07
N PRO A 68 -10.47 1.51 14.59
CA PRO A 68 -11.27 1.28 13.39
C PRO A 68 -10.44 0.88 12.16
N LEU A 69 -9.28 1.50 11.93
CA LEU A 69 -8.39 1.13 10.83
C LEU A 69 -7.81 -0.27 10.99
N ARG A 70 -7.39 -0.65 12.20
CA ARG A 70 -6.97 -2.02 12.51
C ARG A 70 -8.07 -3.03 12.21
N ALA A 71 -9.28 -2.77 12.71
CA ALA A 71 -10.42 -3.65 12.45
C ALA A 71 -10.71 -3.77 10.94
N PHE A 72 -10.67 -2.66 10.20
CA PHE A 72 -10.89 -2.65 8.76
C PHE A 72 -9.79 -3.41 8.00
N CYS A 73 -8.52 -3.18 8.34
CA CYS A 73 -7.40 -3.78 7.65
C CYS A 73 -7.29 -5.28 7.90
N ASN A 74 -7.63 -5.75 9.12
CA ASN A 74 -7.62 -7.17 9.46
C ASN A 74 -8.92 -7.90 9.06
N ASN A 75 -9.95 -7.20 8.57
CA ASN A 75 -11.17 -7.84 8.11
C ASN A 75 -10.96 -8.56 6.76
N PRO A 76 -11.20 -9.89 6.67
CA PRO A 76 -10.98 -10.67 5.46
C PRO A 76 -11.97 -10.35 4.33
N ASN A 77 -13.03 -9.57 4.60
CA ASN A 77 -14.00 -9.15 3.59
C ASN A 77 -13.72 -7.74 3.01
N LYS A 78 -12.79 -6.97 3.60
CA LYS A 78 -12.48 -5.60 3.16
C LYS A 78 -11.26 -5.56 2.25
N ALA A 79 -11.34 -4.89 1.10
CA ALA A 79 -10.18 -4.69 0.25
C ALA A 79 -9.29 -3.55 0.77
N VAL A 80 -7.97 -3.74 0.81
CA VAL A 80 -7.03 -2.67 1.23
C VAL A 80 -5.82 -2.62 0.32
N TRP A 81 -5.38 -1.41 -0.04
CA TRP A 81 -4.13 -1.19 -0.74
C TRP A 81 -3.27 -0.15 -0.03
N GLY A 82 -2.08 -0.55 0.43
CA GLY A 82 -1.09 0.36 1.00
C GLY A 82 0.02 0.72 0.02
N THR A 83 0.21 2.02 -0.28
CA THR A 83 1.31 2.50 -1.12
C THR A 83 2.37 3.21 -0.27
N CYS A 84 3.65 2.91 -0.48
CA CYS A 84 4.78 3.48 0.25
C CYS A 84 4.57 3.47 1.79
N ALA A 85 4.24 4.61 2.42
CA ALA A 85 3.89 4.68 3.85
C ALA A 85 2.74 3.72 4.23
N GLY A 86 1.77 3.52 3.34
CA GLY A 86 0.69 2.56 3.51
C GLY A 86 1.16 1.11 3.58
N MET A 87 2.23 0.74 2.86
CA MET A 87 2.85 -0.58 2.97
C MET A 87 3.43 -0.79 4.38
N ILE A 88 4.09 0.23 4.93
CA ILE A 88 4.61 0.18 6.31
C ILE A 88 3.44 -0.03 7.28
N LEU A 89 2.38 0.78 7.17
CA LEU A 89 1.25 0.74 8.11
C LEU A 89 0.45 -0.58 8.02
N LEU A 90 0.37 -1.19 6.84
CA LEU A 90 -0.33 -2.46 6.61
C LEU A 90 0.48 -3.69 7.04
N SER A 91 1.80 -3.53 7.25
CA SER A 91 2.69 -4.60 7.69
C SER A 91 2.36 -5.09 9.11
N LYS A 92 2.69 -6.35 9.38
CA LYS A 92 2.60 -6.94 10.72
C LYS A 92 3.70 -6.40 11.62
N GLU A 93 4.88 -6.20 11.05
CA GLU A 93 6.06 -5.73 11.76
C GLU A 93 6.82 -4.70 10.93
N ALA A 94 7.30 -3.64 11.60
CA ALA A 94 8.16 -2.64 11.02
C ALA A 94 9.41 -2.44 11.89
N THR A 95 10.60 -2.61 11.30
CA THR A 95 11.86 -2.45 12.02
C THR A 95 12.26 -0.97 12.16
N LYS A 96 13.13 -0.66 13.12
CA LYS A 96 13.63 0.70 13.43
C LYS A 96 12.52 1.70 13.78
N THR A 97 11.63 1.33 14.71
CA THR A 97 10.71 2.28 15.33
C THR A 97 11.51 3.30 16.15
N MET A 98 11.16 4.59 16.04
CA MET A 98 11.72 5.62 16.93
C MET A 98 11.36 5.27 18.38
N ARG A 99 12.12 5.78 19.37
CA ARG A 99 11.76 5.66 20.79
C ARG A 99 10.31 6.13 20.97
N GLY A 100 9.41 5.22 21.33
CA GLY A 100 7.96 5.46 21.40
C GLY A 100 7.11 4.53 20.53
N GLY A 101 7.71 3.79 19.58
CA GLY A 101 6.95 2.90 18.68
C GLY A 101 6.18 3.66 17.60
N GLN A 102 5.89 3.00 16.48
CA GLN A 102 4.87 3.46 15.53
C GLN A 102 3.75 2.41 15.56
N GLU A 103 2.51 2.84 15.80
CA GLU A 103 1.37 1.94 15.70
C GLU A 103 1.15 1.53 14.24
N LEU A 104 1.07 0.23 14.00
CA LEU A 104 0.70 -0.34 12.71
C LEU A 104 -0.79 -0.66 12.68
N PHE A 105 -1.38 -0.62 11.48
CA PHE A 105 -2.74 -1.08 11.25
C PHE A 105 -2.78 -2.60 11.12
N GLY A 106 -1.72 -3.19 10.58
CA GLY A 106 -1.64 -4.62 10.29
C GLY A 106 -2.62 -5.03 9.19
N GLY A 107 -2.61 -6.31 8.84
CA GLY A 107 -3.46 -6.87 7.78
C GLY A 107 -2.69 -7.62 6.70
N MET A 108 -1.36 -7.47 6.66
CA MET A 108 -0.47 -8.32 5.87
C MET A 108 0.66 -8.92 6.71
N ASP A 109 0.93 -10.22 6.54
CA ASP A 109 2.00 -10.98 7.21
C ASP A 109 3.38 -10.71 6.57
N ILE A 110 3.74 -9.43 6.52
CA ILE A 110 5.02 -8.93 6.01
C ILE A 110 5.78 -8.17 7.11
N THR A 111 7.10 -8.23 7.03
CA THR A 111 8.01 -7.41 7.83
C THR A 111 8.67 -6.38 6.94
N VAL A 112 8.63 -5.12 7.34
CA VAL A 112 9.10 -3.99 6.52
C VAL A 112 10.21 -3.22 7.24
N ASN A 113 11.29 -2.92 6.53
CA ASN A 113 12.32 -1.99 6.97
C ASN A 113 11.95 -0.57 6.54
N ARG A 114 11.82 0.34 7.49
CA ARG A 114 11.61 1.76 7.19
C ARG A 114 12.89 2.38 6.63
N ASN A 115 12.77 3.13 5.54
CA ASN A 115 13.77 4.08 5.03
C ASN A 115 15.21 3.52 5.00
N GLN A 116 15.43 2.35 4.39
CA GLN A 116 16.74 1.71 4.32
C GLN A 116 17.50 1.91 3.00
N TYR A 117 16.94 2.60 2.02
CA TYR A 117 17.80 3.16 0.97
C TYR A 117 18.74 4.15 1.66
N GLY A 118 20.05 3.88 1.64
CA GLY A 118 21.03 4.81 2.19
C GLY A 118 20.87 6.22 1.59
N SER A 119 21.49 7.22 2.20
CA SER A 119 21.43 8.65 1.81
C SER A 119 21.70 8.97 0.32
N GLN A 120 22.13 7.99 -0.47
CA GLN A 120 22.48 8.14 -1.88
C GLN A 120 21.37 7.68 -2.85
N ILE A 121 20.35 6.92 -2.39
CA ILE A 121 19.27 6.38 -3.24
C ILE A 121 17.90 6.77 -2.66
N GLU A 122 17.73 8.04 -2.29
CA GLU A 122 16.48 8.47 -1.65
C GLU A 122 15.30 8.53 -2.63
N SER A 123 15.53 8.60 -3.94
CA SER A 123 14.47 8.54 -4.95
C SER A 123 15.01 8.03 -6.28
N PHE A 124 14.28 7.12 -6.91
CA PHE A 124 14.64 6.57 -8.23
C PHE A 124 13.39 6.09 -8.96
N GLN A 125 13.55 5.75 -10.24
CA GLN A 125 12.53 5.11 -11.04
C GLN A 125 13.07 3.78 -11.56
N ALA A 126 12.19 2.80 -11.67
CA ALA A 126 12.53 1.51 -12.27
C ALA A 126 11.35 0.97 -13.06
N ASP A 127 11.64 0.34 -14.19
CA ASP A 127 10.65 -0.36 -14.98
C ASP A 127 10.42 -1.75 -14.37
N LEU A 128 9.18 -2.01 -13.99
CA LEU A 128 8.76 -3.24 -13.33
C LEU A 128 7.90 -4.10 -14.25
N GLN A 129 8.19 -5.39 -14.30
CA GLN A 129 7.29 -6.37 -14.87
C GLN A 129 6.32 -6.89 -13.81
N PHE A 130 5.04 -6.96 -14.14
CA PHE A 130 4.00 -7.42 -13.23
C PHE A 130 3.39 -8.73 -13.72
N ASN A 131 3.55 -9.78 -12.93
CA ASN A 131 3.03 -11.12 -13.26
C ASN A 131 1.49 -11.15 -13.34
N CYS A 132 0.83 -10.15 -12.75
CA CYS A 132 -0.61 -10.06 -12.62
C CYS A 132 -1.29 -9.16 -13.65
N LEU A 133 -0.52 -8.48 -14.52
CA LEU A 133 -1.06 -7.63 -15.58
C LEU A 133 -1.03 -8.40 -16.91
N SER A 134 -2.09 -8.29 -17.71
CA SER A 134 -2.22 -8.99 -19.00
C SER A 134 -1.47 -8.27 -20.13
N THR A 135 -0.20 -7.92 -19.91
CA THR A 135 0.65 -7.21 -20.88
C THR A 135 2.12 -7.37 -20.52
N ASP A 136 2.98 -7.43 -21.53
CA ASP A 136 4.45 -7.50 -21.39
C ASP A 136 5.08 -6.10 -21.25
N GLU A 137 4.28 -5.03 -21.32
CA GLU A 137 4.77 -3.67 -21.14
C GLU A 137 5.14 -3.43 -19.67
N SER A 138 6.37 -2.98 -19.44
CA SER A 138 6.82 -2.61 -18.11
C SER A 138 6.01 -1.43 -17.54
N PHE A 139 5.85 -1.42 -16.22
CA PHE A 139 5.28 -0.31 -15.46
C PHE A 139 6.41 0.55 -14.90
N ASN A 140 6.47 1.82 -15.26
CA ASN A 140 7.46 2.75 -14.71
C ASN A 140 7.10 3.12 -13.27
N ALA A 141 7.80 2.54 -12.30
CA ALA A 141 7.54 2.73 -10.87
C ALA A 141 8.41 3.84 -10.28
N ILE A 142 7.79 4.72 -9.49
CA ILE A 142 8.44 5.88 -8.86
C ILE A 142 8.65 5.60 -7.37
N PHE A 143 9.91 5.44 -6.96
CA PHE A 143 10.31 5.19 -5.58
C PHE A 143 10.77 6.50 -4.94
N ILE A 144 10.14 6.90 -3.82
CA ILE A 144 10.51 8.08 -3.04
C ILE A 144 10.63 7.66 -1.59
N ARG A 145 11.87 7.57 -1.10
CA ARG A 145 12.24 7.08 0.23
C ARG A 145 11.49 5.78 0.58
N ALA A 146 11.44 4.88 -0.40
CA ALA A 146 10.56 3.73 -0.36
C ALA A 146 10.91 2.79 0.82
N PRO A 147 9.91 2.17 1.46
CA PRO A 147 10.17 1.07 2.37
C PRO A 147 10.77 -0.13 1.64
N ILE A 148 11.47 -0.97 2.40
CA ILE A 148 12.08 -2.20 1.88
C ILE A 148 11.43 -3.39 2.56
N LEU A 149 11.01 -4.39 1.77
CA LEU A 149 10.52 -5.64 2.32
C LEU A 149 11.69 -6.41 2.94
N HIS A 150 11.57 -6.77 4.21
CA HIS A 150 12.58 -7.58 4.89
C HIS A 150 12.28 -9.07 4.67
N SER A 151 11.06 -9.48 5.03
CA SER A 151 10.65 -10.87 5.00
C SER A 151 9.12 -10.97 4.95
N TYR A 152 8.64 -12.15 4.57
CA TYR A 152 7.24 -12.52 4.65
C TYR A 152 7.15 -14.05 4.74
N ASP A 153 6.02 -14.55 5.24
CA ASP A 153 5.77 -15.99 5.36
C ASP A 153 5.04 -16.50 4.10
N GLN A 154 5.69 -17.40 3.36
CA GLN A 154 5.14 -17.96 2.11
C GLN A 154 3.87 -18.78 2.35
N ASP A 155 3.71 -19.37 3.53
CA ASP A 155 2.55 -20.21 3.88
C ASP A 155 1.31 -19.37 4.25
N LYS A 156 1.42 -18.03 4.25
CA LYS A 156 0.32 -17.09 4.59
C LYS A 156 -0.44 -16.56 3.38
N GLY A 157 -0.26 -17.17 2.20
CA GLY A 157 -0.99 -16.80 0.99
C GLY A 157 -0.51 -15.49 0.36
N ILE A 158 0.76 -15.17 0.54
CA ILE A 158 1.40 -13.99 -0.05
C ILE A 158 1.88 -14.32 -1.47
N ILE A 159 1.56 -13.43 -2.40
CA ILE A 159 1.92 -13.51 -3.81
C ILE A 159 2.79 -12.29 -4.14
N GLU A 160 4.01 -12.53 -4.64
CA GLU A 160 4.86 -11.49 -5.21
C GLU A 160 4.27 -11.05 -6.56
N LEU A 161 3.93 -9.77 -6.69
CA LEU A 161 3.36 -9.21 -7.92
C LEU A 161 4.43 -8.65 -8.86
N ALA A 162 5.47 -8.03 -8.29
CA ALA A 162 6.60 -7.49 -9.01
C ALA A 162 7.83 -7.36 -8.10
N SER A 163 9.00 -7.50 -8.73
CA SER A 163 10.31 -7.37 -8.10
C SER A 163 11.25 -6.57 -9.00
N LEU A 164 12.20 -5.86 -8.39
CA LEU A 164 13.36 -5.30 -9.07
C LEU A 164 14.26 -6.44 -9.57
N ILE A 165 15.00 -6.19 -10.65
CA ILE A 165 15.98 -7.15 -11.21
C ILE A 165 17.04 -7.49 -10.16
N ASP A 166 17.59 -6.46 -9.52
CA ASP A 166 18.60 -6.59 -8.48
C ASP A 166 18.04 -6.21 -7.10
N ASN A 167 18.56 -6.82 -6.04
CA ASN A 167 18.28 -6.38 -4.67
C ASN A 167 19.07 -5.10 -4.36
N PRO A 168 18.39 -3.97 -4.09
CA PRO A 168 19.09 -2.71 -3.79
C PRO A 168 19.76 -2.73 -2.41
N ILE A 169 19.54 -3.77 -1.60
CA ILE A 169 20.03 -3.92 -0.23
C ILE A 169 20.73 -5.27 -0.08
N ASP A 170 21.77 -5.32 0.76
CA ASP A 170 22.45 -6.57 1.11
C ASP A 170 21.42 -7.60 1.61
N ASP A 171 21.44 -8.81 1.04
CA ASP A 171 20.54 -9.91 1.39
C ASP A 171 20.58 -10.25 2.89
N LYS A 172 21.68 -9.97 3.59
CA LYS A 172 21.78 -10.15 5.04
C LYS A 172 20.94 -9.15 5.83
N LEU A 173 20.65 -7.99 5.25
CA LEU A 173 19.88 -6.90 5.87
C LEU A 173 18.42 -6.89 5.43
N ALA A 174 18.15 -7.28 4.17
CA ALA A 174 16.82 -7.43 3.62
C ALA A 174 16.82 -8.52 2.53
N PRO A 175 16.65 -9.81 2.90
CA PRO A 175 16.69 -10.94 1.96
C PRO A 175 15.66 -10.85 0.83
N LYS A 176 14.58 -10.09 1.05
CA LYS A 176 13.49 -9.88 0.09
C LYS A 176 13.40 -8.42 -0.38
N GLY A 177 14.51 -7.67 -0.30
CA GLY A 177 14.53 -6.23 -0.56
C GLY A 177 14.23 -5.83 -2.01
N ASN A 178 14.37 -6.75 -2.97
CA ASN A 178 13.98 -6.54 -4.36
C ASN A 178 12.46 -6.66 -4.60
N VAL A 179 11.69 -7.27 -3.70
CA VAL A 179 10.24 -7.45 -3.87
C VAL A 179 9.53 -6.14 -3.51
N VAL A 180 8.82 -5.56 -4.48
CA VAL A 180 8.30 -4.18 -4.37
C VAL A 180 6.78 -4.08 -4.49
N ALA A 181 6.11 -5.16 -4.88
CA ALA A 181 4.65 -5.25 -4.88
C ALA A 181 4.21 -6.65 -4.44
N LEU A 182 3.27 -6.71 -3.49
CA LEU A 182 2.74 -7.97 -2.97
C LEU A 182 1.23 -7.92 -2.85
N ARG A 183 0.61 -9.10 -2.87
CA ARG A 183 -0.80 -9.32 -2.54
C ARG A 183 -0.92 -10.43 -1.51
N GLN A 184 -1.80 -10.25 -0.53
CA GLN A 184 -2.25 -11.29 0.39
C GLN A 184 -3.78 -11.25 0.42
N PHE A 185 -4.42 -12.23 -0.22
CA PHE A 185 -5.88 -12.27 -0.41
C PHE A 185 -6.46 -10.98 -1.02
N ASN A 186 -7.18 -10.17 -0.23
CA ASN A 186 -7.77 -8.89 -0.62
C ASN A 186 -6.97 -7.67 -0.12
N LYS A 187 -5.72 -7.90 0.28
CA LYS A 187 -4.77 -6.86 0.67
C LYS A 187 -3.66 -6.80 -0.37
N MET A 188 -3.28 -5.60 -0.75
CA MET A 188 -2.19 -5.34 -1.67
C MET A 188 -1.28 -4.28 -1.07
N CYS A 189 0.02 -4.36 -1.35
CA CYS A 189 0.94 -3.28 -1.03
C CYS A 189 1.96 -3.06 -2.13
N THR A 190 2.41 -1.81 -2.26
CA THR A 190 3.49 -1.41 -3.15
C THR A 190 4.44 -0.49 -2.40
N SER A 191 5.75 -0.67 -2.56
CA SER A 191 6.75 0.22 -1.93
C SER A 191 6.93 1.55 -2.66
N PHE A 192 6.46 1.64 -3.90
CA PHE A 192 6.52 2.82 -4.78
C PHE A 192 5.16 3.54 -4.87
N HIS A 193 5.14 4.64 -5.63
CA HIS A 193 4.03 5.57 -5.80
C HIS A 193 3.35 5.45 -7.18
N PRO A 194 2.44 4.48 -7.38
CA PRO A 194 1.71 4.31 -8.64
C PRO A 194 0.82 5.51 -9.00
N GLU A 195 0.41 6.30 -8.01
CA GLU A 195 -0.42 7.49 -8.19
C GLU A 195 0.29 8.64 -8.92
N LEU A 196 1.63 8.65 -8.87
CA LEU A 196 2.48 9.67 -9.50
C LEU A 196 2.77 9.39 -10.98
N THR A 197 2.39 8.22 -11.49
CA THR A 197 2.52 7.85 -12.90
C THR A 197 1.21 8.12 -13.65
N GLN A 198 1.24 8.25 -14.98
CA GLN A 198 0.03 8.30 -15.81
C GLN A 198 -0.60 6.93 -16.07
N ASP A 199 0.15 5.86 -15.77
CA ASP A 199 -0.25 4.48 -15.96
C ASP A 199 -1.19 4.04 -14.82
N LYS A 200 -2.40 3.68 -15.21
CA LYS A 200 -3.50 3.33 -14.30
C LYS A 200 -3.65 1.83 -14.07
N ARG A 201 -2.83 0.99 -14.72
CA ARG A 201 -3.01 -0.46 -14.74
C ARG A 201 -3.04 -1.08 -13.34
N LEU A 202 -2.29 -0.54 -12.38
CA LEU A 202 -2.32 -1.02 -11.00
C LEU A 202 -3.58 -0.61 -10.23
N HIS A 203 -4.08 0.62 -10.44
CA HIS A 203 -5.38 1.01 -9.88
C HIS A 203 -6.51 0.18 -10.50
N GLU A 204 -6.46 -0.06 -11.81
CA GLU A 204 -7.41 -0.95 -12.49
C GLU A 204 -7.36 -2.37 -11.95
N TYR A 205 -6.16 -2.93 -11.77
CA TYR A 205 -5.96 -4.25 -11.17
C TYR A 205 -6.57 -4.31 -9.77
N PHE A 206 -6.26 -3.35 -8.90
CA PHE A 206 -6.84 -3.29 -7.56
C PHE A 206 -8.38 -3.23 -7.60
N LEU A 207 -8.95 -2.40 -8.50
CA LEU A 207 -10.39 -2.29 -8.66
C LEU A 207 -11.02 -3.59 -9.16
N LYS A 208 -10.55 -4.13 -10.28
CA LYS A 208 -11.14 -5.30 -10.95
C LYS A 208 -10.93 -6.58 -10.13
N GLU A 209 -9.69 -6.87 -9.75
CA GLU A 209 -9.30 -8.18 -9.18
C GLU A 209 -9.47 -8.29 -7.66
N ILE A 210 -9.45 -7.15 -6.96
CA ILE A 210 -9.45 -7.13 -5.49
C ILE A 210 -10.75 -6.53 -4.94
N VAL A 211 -11.16 -5.35 -5.43
CA VAL A 211 -12.35 -4.66 -4.93
C VAL A 211 -13.63 -5.27 -5.50
N PHE A 212 -13.74 -5.39 -6.82
CA PHE A 212 -14.95 -5.85 -7.49
C PHE A 212 -14.99 -7.36 -7.69
N LYS A 213 -13.82 -8.01 -7.80
CA LYS A 213 -13.67 -9.44 -8.12
C LYS A 213 -14.39 -9.79 -9.44
N LEU A 214 -14.08 -9.01 -10.47
CA LEU A 214 -14.60 -9.16 -11.83
C LEU A 214 -13.76 -10.13 -12.65
#